data_AF-A0A8D1JIN2-F1
#
_entry.id   AF-A0A8D1JIN2-F1
#
_cell.length_a   1.000
_cell.length_b   1.000
_cell.length_c   1.000
_cell.angle_alpha   90.00
_cell.angle_beta   90.00
_cell.angle_gamma   90.00
#
_symmetry.space_group_name_H-M   'P 1'
#
loop_
_entity.id
_entity.type
_entity.pdbx_description
1 polymer ?
#
loop_
_entity_poly.entity_id
_entity_poly.type
_entity_poly.pdbx_seq_one_letter_code
_entity_poly.pdbx_strand_id
1 'polypeptide(L)'
;IWENYSIISLPWDSPWTWYLTFLGVDFGYYWFHRMAHEVNILWAAHQTHHSSEGYNLSTALRQSVFQIYTSWIFYSPLALFIPPSVYAVHLQFNLLYQFWIHTKVIDNLGPLELILNTPSHHRVHHGRNRYCIDKNYAGTLIIWDRIFGTFEAENEKVVYGLTHPINTFEPFKVQFHHLVNIWTTFWATPGFFNKFSVMFKGPGWSPGKPRLGLSEEIPEVKGNEVPFSSSASQLLRIYAVVQFALMLTFYEETFADKAALSQVTLLLRVCFIILTLTSIGFLLDQKPKAAVLETFRCLLFLMLCRFGHLKPFIPSLSFTFEVRHLL
;
A
#
# COMPACT_ATOMS: atom_id res chain seq x y z
N ILE A 1 21.41 -10.03 9.22
CA ILE A 1 21.20 -10.58 10.58
C ILE A 1 21.61 -12.04 10.61
N TRP A 2 20.91 -12.92 9.88
CA TRP A 2 21.22 -14.36 9.78
C TRP A 2 22.71 -14.72 9.69
N GLU A 3 23.40 -14.22 8.66
CA GLU A 3 24.82 -14.54 8.38
C GLU A 3 25.80 -14.16 9.50
N ASN A 4 25.46 -13.15 10.33
CA ASN A 4 26.40 -12.57 11.28
C ASN A 4 25.98 -12.74 12.75
N TYR A 5 24.70 -13.02 13.02
CA TYR A 5 24.12 -13.00 14.37
C TYR A 5 23.17 -14.17 14.64
N SER A 6 23.05 -15.15 13.74
CA SER A 6 22.28 -16.36 14.05
C SER A 6 22.88 -17.08 15.25
N ILE A 7 22.01 -17.55 16.15
CA ILE A 7 22.41 -18.27 17.37
C ILE A 7 22.34 -19.77 17.10
N ILE A 8 21.27 -20.22 16.45
CA ILE A 8 21.04 -21.61 16.06
C ILE A 8 20.51 -21.61 14.63
N SER A 9 20.89 -22.61 13.83
CA SER A 9 20.27 -22.83 12.53
C SER A 9 19.29 -23.99 12.62
N LEU A 10 18.00 -23.69 12.61
CA LEU A 10 16.97 -24.74 12.61
C LEU A 10 17.00 -25.52 11.28
N PRO A 11 16.94 -26.86 11.33
CA PRO A 11 17.06 -27.71 10.14
C PRO A 11 15.89 -27.48 9.18
N TRP A 12 16.20 -27.26 7.89
CA TRP A 12 15.19 -26.94 6.87
C TRP A 12 14.25 -28.11 6.55
N ASP A 13 14.69 -29.34 6.80
CA ASP A 13 13.97 -30.60 6.58
C ASP A 13 13.11 -31.02 7.79
N SER A 14 13.14 -30.26 8.89
CA SER A 14 12.28 -30.49 10.05
C SER A 14 10.91 -29.81 9.88
N PRO A 15 9.79 -30.54 9.98
CA PRO A 15 8.44 -29.94 9.97
C PRO A 15 8.23 -28.86 11.04
N TRP A 16 8.88 -29.01 12.20
CA TRP A 16 8.80 -28.04 13.28
C TRP A 16 9.39 -26.67 12.89
N THR A 17 10.46 -26.66 12.11
CA THR A 17 11.03 -25.40 11.58
C THR A 17 9.98 -24.66 10.76
N TRP A 18 9.21 -25.37 9.93
CA TRP A 18 8.16 -24.78 9.10
C TRP A 18 6.99 -24.30 9.95
N TYR A 19 6.48 -25.09 10.90
CA TYR A 19 5.38 -24.65 11.78
C TYR A 19 5.76 -23.43 12.63
N LEU A 20 6.97 -23.43 13.20
CA LEU A 20 7.47 -22.30 13.97
C LEU A 20 7.69 -21.06 13.08
N THR A 21 8.16 -21.25 11.84
CA THR A 21 8.29 -20.15 10.89
C THR A 21 6.94 -19.57 10.52
N PHE A 22 5.93 -20.40 10.23
CA PHE A 22 4.58 -19.97 9.95
C PHE A 22 4.01 -19.12 11.08
N LEU A 23 4.04 -19.65 12.31
CA LEU A 23 3.55 -18.94 13.50
C LEU A 23 4.34 -17.66 13.75
N GLY A 24 5.67 -17.71 13.62
CA GLY A 24 6.55 -16.57 13.83
C GLY A 24 6.34 -15.45 12.82
N VAL A 25 6.19 -15.79 11.53
CA VAL A 25 5.89 -14.82 10.47
C VAL A 25 4.51 -14.21 10.68
N ASP A 26 3.49 -15.01 10.96
CA ASP A 26 2.13 -14.51 11.17
C ASP A 26 2.02 -13.62 12.41
N PHE A 27 2.73 -13.98 13.49
CA PHE A 27 2.85 -13.17 14.70
C PHE A 27 3.62 -11.85 14.45
N GLY A 28 4.73 -11.92 13.69
CA GLY A 28 5.47 -10.74 13.26
C GLY A 28 4.61 -9.81 12.41
N TYR A 29 3.78 -10.36 11.53
CA TYR A 29 2.80 -9.60 10.76
C TYR A 29 1.77 -8.92 11.67
N TYR A 30 1.17 -9.64 12.62
CA TYR A 30 0.22 -9.07 13.57
C TYR A 30 0.78 -7.83 14.28
N TRP A 31 2.00 -7.91 14.81
CA TRP A 31 2.62 -6.78 15.51
C TRP A 31 3.01 -5.64 14.58
N PHE A 32 3.54 -5.94 13.40
CA PHE A 32 3.77 -4.93 12.38
C PHE A 32 2.45 -4.18 12.08
N HIS A 33 1.40 -4.94 11.79
CA HIS A 33 0.14 -4.40 11.31
C HIS A 33 -0.57 -3.59 12.39
N ARG A 34 -0.62 -4.10 13.63
CA ARG A 34 -1.10 -3.34 14.79
C ARG A 34 -0.36 -2.02 14.94
N MET A 35 0.96 -2.05 14.91
CA MET A 35 1.77 -0.84 15.06
C MET A 35 1.60 0.11 13.86
N ALA A 36 1.35 -0.43 12.67
CA ALA A 36 1.02 0.35 11.49
C ALA A 36 -0.31 1.12 11.61
N HIS A 37 -1.23 0.71 12.48
CA HIS A 37 -2.45 1.47 12.76
C HIS A 37 -2.32 2.36 14.00
N GLU A 38 -1.65 1.85 15.05
CA GLU A 38 -1.60 2.51 16.36
C GLU A 38 -0.43 3.52 16.53
N VAL A 39 0.49 3.61 15.56
CA VAL A 39 1.63 4.55 15.57
C VAL A 39 1.61 5.44 14.33
N ASN A 40 1.51 6.75 14.53
CA ASN A 40 1.21 7.71 13.48
C ASN A 40 2.21 7.67 12.30
N ILE A 41 3.51 7.54 12.57
CA ILE A 41 4.52 7.47 11.50
C ILE A 41 4.45 6.14 10.72
N LEU A 42 4.06 5.04 11.37
CA LEU A 42 3.86 3.76 10.68
C LEU A 42 2.54 3.74 9.91
N TRP A 43 1.51 4.42 10.43
CA TRP A 43 0.27 4.69 9.71
C TRP A 43 0.51 5.48 8.42
N ALA A 44 1.45 6.44 8.42
CA ALA A 44 1.85 7.11 7.19
C ALA A 44 2.37 6.13 6.10
N ALA A 45 3.01 5.04 6.53
CA ALA A 45 3.51 3.98 5.66
C ALA A 45 2.46 2.90 5.34
N HIS A 46 1.23 2.99 5.85
CA HIS A 46 0.21 1.96 5.67
C HIS A 46 -1.15 2.49 5.19
N GLN A 47 -1.51 3.74 5.50
CA GLN A 47 -2.79 4.34 5.16
C GLN A 47 -3.14 4.25 3.67
N THR A 48 -2.13 4.25 2.78
CA THR A 48 -2.35 4.11 1.33
C THR A 48 -3.18 2.85 1.04
N HIS A 49 -2.94 1.76 1.77
CA HIS A 49 -3.71 0.53 1.68
C HIS A 49 -5.19 0.71 2.06
N HIS A 50 -5.45 1.46 3.13
CA HIS A 50 -6.80 1.79 3.61
C HIS A 50 -7.47 2.94 2.86
N SER A 51 -6.77 3.61 1.94
CA SER A 51 -7.28 4.82 1.27
C SER A 51 -8.42 4.56 0.28
N SER A 52 -8.66 3.31 -0.11
CA SER A 52 -9.70 3.00 -1.09
C SER A 52 -11.09 2.96 -0.43
N GLU A 53 -12.02 3.74 -0.98
CA GLU A 53 -13.44 3.68 -0.60
C GLU A 53 -14.17 2.51 -1.28
N GLY A 54 -13.52 1.85 -2.24
CA GLY A 54 -13.94 0.57 -2.81
C GLY A 54 -13.18 -0.58 -2.16
N TYR A 55 -13.88 -1.69 -1.89
CA TYR A 55 -13.27 -2.88 -1.31
C TYR A 55 -13.41 -4.10 -2.23
N ASN A 56 -12.27 -4.56 -2.76
CA ASN A 56 -12.14 -5.73 -3.63
C ASN A 56 -10.66 -6.17 -3.70
N LEU A 57 -10.35 -7.21 -4.49
CA LEU A 57 -8.99 -7.77 -4.55
C LEU A 57 -7.90 -6.76 -4.96
N SER A 58 -8.23 -5.71 -5.73
CA SER A 58 -7.25 -4.67 -6.07
C SER A 58 -6.84 -3.81 -4.86
N THR A 59 -7.64 -3.76 -3.80
CA THR A 59 -7.28 -3.12 -2.53
C THR A 59 -6.03 -3.78 -1.93
N ALA A 60 -5.88 -5.10 -2.07
CA ALA A 60 -4.69 -5.83 -1.63
C ALA A 60 -3.40 -5.32 -2.30
N LEU A 61 -3.49 -4.91 -3.57
CA LEU A 61 -2.35 -4.45 -4.37
C LEU A 61 -1.98 -2.99 -4.10
N ARG A 62 -2.84 -2.24 -3.41
CA ARG A 62 -2.61 -0.83 -3.07
C ARG A 62 -1.68 -0.75 -1.86
N GLN A 63 -0.38 -0.81 -2.09
CA GLN A 63 0.63 -0.75 -1.03
C GLN A 63 1.36 0.61 -1.01
N SER A 64 1.78 1.04 0.18
CA SER A 64 2.67 2.19 0.31
C SER A 64 4.10 1.82 -0.10
N VAL A 65 4.80 2.75 -0.73
CA VAL A 65 6.25 2.59 -1.01
C VAL A 65 7.08 2.55 0.28
N PHE A 66 6.54 3.02 1.41
CA PHE A 66 7.24 3.05 2.69
C PHE A 66 7.06 1.80 3.54
N GLN A 67 6.10 0.93 3.21
CA GLN A 67 5.76 -0.22 4.05
C GLN A 67 6.95 -1.18 4.23
N ILE A 68 7.72 -1.42 3.17
CA ILE A 68 8.88 -2.32 3.22
C ILE A 68 9.96 -1.85 4.20
N TYR A 69 10.10 -0.53 4.38
CA TYR A 69 11.11 0.06 5.28
C TYR A 69 10.66 0.07 6.75
N THR A 70 9.39 -0.22 7.01
CA THR A 70 8.80 -0.17 8.36
C THR A 70 8.49 -1.55 8.93
N SER A 71 8.33 -2.59 8.09
CA SER A 71 7.91 -3.92 8.55
C SER A 71 9.05 -4.86 8.96
N TRP A 72 10.26 -4.71 8.38
CA TRP A 72 11.34 -5.68 8.54
C TRP A 72 11.76 -5.95 9.99
N ILE A 73 11.65 -4.94 10.87
CA ILE A 73 12.08 -5.05 12.27
C ILE A 73 11.27 -6.08 13.05
N PHE A 74 9.98 -6.25 12.72
CA PHE A 74 9.07 -7.19 13.37
C PHE A 74 9.41 -8.65 13.06
N TYR A 75 10.11 -8.90 11.96
CA TYR A 75 10.58 -10.24 11.58
C TYR A 75 12.03 -10.51 12.00
N SER A 76 12.76 -9.47 12.42
CA SER A 76 14.18 -9.58 12.78
C SER A 76 14.51 -10.64 13.84
N PRO A 77 13.65 -10.91 14.87
CA PRO A 77 13.94 -11.98 15.83
C PRO A 77 13.99 -13.38 15.21
N LEU A 78 13.23 -13.63 14.13
CA LEU A 78 13.23 -14.92 13.44
C LEU A 78 14.58 -15.21 12.79
N ALA A 79 15.29 -14.17 12.35
CA ALA A 79 16.61 -14.29 11.74
C ALA A 79 17.72 -14.72 12.73
N LEU A 80 17.40 -14.99 13.99
CA LEU A 80 18.32 -15.60 14.95
C LEU A 80 18.27 -17.14 14.90
N PHE A 81 17.19 -17.72 14.34
CA PHE A 81 16.91 -19.17 14.43
C PHE A 81 16.40 -19.81 13.12
N ILE A 82 15.74 -19.04 12.25
CA ILE A 82 15.06 -19.51 11.03
C ILE A 82 15.88 -19.23 9.76
N PRO A 83 16.18 -20.26 8.94
CA PRO A 83 16.85 -20.07 7.66
C PRO A 83 16.12 -19.09 6.71
N PRO A 84 16.83 -18.21 5.99
CA PRO A 84 16.22 -17.20 5.13
C PRO A 84 15.28 -17.76 4.06
N SER A 85 15.57 -18.94 3.52
CA SER A 85 14.74 -19.61 2.52
C SER A 85 13.37 -20.02 3.08
N VAL A 86 13.34 -20.62 4.27
CA VAL A 86 12.09 -21.03 4.94
C VAL A 86 11.28 -19.80 5.36
N TYR A 87 11.94 -18.77 5.87
CA TYR A 87 11.31 -17.48 6.17
C TYR A 87 10.67 -16.86 4.92
N ALA A 88 11.40 -16.79 3.80
CA ALA A 88 10.90 -16.19 2.57
C ALA A 88 9.64 -16.88 2.03
N VAL A 89 9.57 -18.21 2.12
CA VAL A 89 8.36 -18.97 1.73
C VAL A 89 7.15 -18.59 2.58
N HIS A 90 7.32 -18.50 3.89
CA HIS A 90 6.20 -18.15 4.78
C HIS A 90 5.80 -16.68 4.68
N LEU A 91 6.75 -15.78 4.43
CA LEU A 91 6.44 -14.38 4.15
C LEU A 91 5.57 -14.27 2.88
N GLN A 92 5.91 -15.02 1.83
CA GLN A 92 5.12 -15.07 0.60
C GLN A 92 3.76 -15.75 0.82
N PHE A 93 3.70 -16.82 1.62
CA PHE A 93 2.44 -17.48 1.98
C PHE A 93 1.50 -16.52 2.69
N ASN A 94 2.00 -15.79 3.70
CA ASN A 94 1.23 -14.80 4.44
C ASN A 94 0.70 -13.70 3.51
N LEU A 95 1.55 -13.19 2.59
CA LEU A 95 1.14 -12.20 1.58
C LEU A 95 0.03 -12.73 0.66
N LEU A 96 0.16 -13.96 0.15
CA LEU A 96 -0.84 -14.59 -0.73
C LEU A 96 -2.15 -14.87 0.02
N TYR A 97 -2.06 -15.29 1.28
CA TYR A 97 -3.24 -15.50 2.12
C TYR A 97 -4.01 -14.19 2.27
N GLN A 98 -3.33 -13.08 2.53
CA GLN A 98 -3.99 -11.80 2.70
C GLN A 98 -4.64 -11.28 1.41
N PHE A 99 -4.17 -11.68 0.23
CA PHE A 99 -4.79 -11.24 -1.03
C PHE A 99 -6.28 -11.64 -1.13
N TRP A 100 -6.62 -12.90 -0.89
CA TRP A 100 -7.97 -13.41 -1.20
C TRP A 100 -9.05 -12.94 -0.22
N ILE A 101 -8.67 -12.56 1.01
CA ILE A 101 -9.61 -12.04 2.01
C ILE A 101 -10.12 -10.62 1.70
N HIS A 102 -9.55 -9.94 0.69
CA HIS A 102 -10.03 -8.65 0.20
C HIS A 102 -11.26 -8.77 -0.70
N THR A 103 -12.38 -9.22 -0.14
CA THR A 103 -13.61 -9.40 -0.90
C THR A 103 -14.87 -9.13 -0.08
N LYS A 104 -15.92 -8.69 -0.78
CA LYS A 104 -17.29 -8.58 -0.26
C LYS A 104 -18.18 -9.74 -0.70
N VAL A 105 -17.65 -10.68 -1.49
CA VAL A 105 -18.43 -11.77 -2.08
C VAL A 105 -18.68 -12.90 -1.08
N ILE A 106 -17.76 -13.09 -0.13
CA ILE A 106 -17.84 -14.13 0.90
C ILE A 106 -18.27 -13.47 2.19
N ASP A 107 -19.50 -13.76 2.64
CA ASP A 107 -20.07 -13.14 3.84
C ASP A 107 -19.39 -13.65 5.11
N ASN A 108 -19.35 -14.95 5.36
CA ASN A 108 -18.64 -15.55 6.48
C ASN A 108 -18.17 -16.98 6.16
N LEU A 109 -17.27 -17.52 6.99
CA LEU A 109 -16.78 -18.91 6.88
C LEU A 109 -17.18 -19.80 8.06
N GLY A 110 -18.20 -19.38 8.82
CA GLY A 110 -18.69 -20.12 9.98
C GLY A 110 -17.58 -20.43 11.00
N PRO A 111 -17.45 -21.68 11.49
CA PRO A 111 -16.49 -22.03 12.55
C PRO A 111 -15.01 -21.74 12.22
N LEU A 112 -14.65 -21.63 10.94
CA LEU A 112 -13.27 -21.29 10.55
C LEU A 112 -12.87 -19.89 11.04
N GLU A 113 -13.84 -19.00 11.27
CA GLU A 113 -13.63 -17.65 11.80
C GLU A 113 -13.13 -17.62 13.26
N LEU A 114 -13.13 -18.76 13.94
CA LEU A 114 -12.52 -18.86 15.25
C LEU A 114 -10.98 -18.86 15.18
N ILE A 115 -10.41 -19.33 14.05
CA ILE A 115 -8.98 -19.58 13.90
C ILE A 115 -8.38 -18.73 12.77
N LEU A 116 -9.08 -18.59 11.66
CA LEU A 116 -8.60 -17.94 10.45
C LEU A 116 -9.06 -16.48 10.38
N ASN A 117 -8.19 -15.61 9.86
CA ASN A 117 -8.60 -14.30 9.38
C ASN A 117 -9.40 -14.49 8.09
N THR A 118 -10.61 -13.94 8.02
CA THR A 118 -11.56 -14.21 6.93
C THR A 118 -11.96 -12.91 6.23
N PRO A 119 -12.65 -12.98 5.08
CA PRO A 119 -13.16 -11.79 4.43
C PRO A 119 -14.00 -10.89 5.35
N SER A 120 -14.80 -11.46 6.26
CA SER A 120 -15.58 -10.68 7.22
C SER A 120 -14.71 -9.90 8.20
N HIS A 121 -13.74 -10.55 8.82
CA HIS A 121 -12.80 -9.89 9.73
C HIS A 121 -11.99 -8.80 9.03
N HIS A 122 -11.56 -9.07 7.80
CA HIS A 122 -10.75 -8.12 7.02
C HIS A 122 -11.58 -6.96 6.47
N ARG A 123 -12.89 -7.15 6.21
CA ARG A 123 -13.79 -6.02 5.96
C ARG A 123 -13.84 -5.08 7.15
N VAL A 124 -14.05 -5.62 8.36
CA VAL A 124 -14.03 -4.81 9.59
C VAL A 124 -12.71 -4.05 9.72
N HIS A 125 -11.58 -4.73 9.49
CA HIS A 125 -10.26 -4.11 9.51
C HIS A 125 -10.11 -2.91 8.55
N HIS A 126 -10.65 -3.04 7.34
CA HIS A 126 -10.66 -1.96 6.34
C HIS A 126 -11.76 -0.91 6.55
N GLY A 127 -12.64 -1.14 7.52
CA GLY A 127 -13.75 -0.26 7.82
C GLY A 127 -13.32 1.03 8.53
N ARG A 128 -14.04 2.11 8.25
CA ARG A 128 -13.91 3.38 8.96
C ARG A 128 -15.09 3.69 9.88
N ASN A 129 -16.04 2.76 10.01
CA ASN A 129 -17.05 2.82 11.07
C ASN A 129 -16.34 2.87 12.42
N ARG A 130 -16.91 3.56 13.42
CA ARG A 130 -16.23 3.74 14.71
C ARG A 130 -15.84 2.42 15.39
N TYR A 131 -16.67 1.38 15.26
CA TYR A 131 -16.39 0.06 15.85
C TYR A 131 -15.28 -0.72 15.10
N CYS A 132 -15.00 -0.37 13.84
CA CYS A 132 -13.96 -0.97 13.01
C CYS A 132 -12.55 -0.47 13.33
N ILE A 133 -12.44 0.70 13.95
CA ILE A 133 -11.15 1.37 14.13
C ILE A 133 -10.29 0.59 15.12
N ASP A 134 -9.03 0.37 14.73
CA ASP A 134 -8.04 -0.33 15.52
C ASP A 134 -8.43 -1.78 15.87
N LYS A 135 -9.00 -2.51 14.89
CA LYS A 135 -9.44 -3.90 15.01
C LYS A 135 -8.84 -4.83 13.95
N ASN A 136 -8.80 -6.12 14.30
CA ASN A 136 -8.52 -7.25 13.38
C ASN A 136 -7.21 -7.11 12.59
N TYR A 137 -6.07 -7.07 13.28
CA TYR A 137 -4.74 -6.89 12.68
C TYR A 137 -4.08 -8.16 12.13
N ALA A 138 -4.64 -9.35 12.41
CA ALA A 138 -4.05 -10.61 12.00
C ALA A 138 -3.87 -10.73 10.48
N GLY A 139 -2.81 -11.43 10.06
CA GLY A 139 -2.60 -11.76 8.65
C GLY A 139 -3.41 -13.00 8.26
N THR A 140 -2.99 -14.15 8.79
CA THR A 140 -3.60 -15.46 8.54
C THR A 140 -4.44 -15.97 9.71
N LEU A 141 -3.94 -15.87 10.95
CA LEU A 141 -4.64 -16.44 12.11
C LEU A 141 -5.29 -15.33 12.97
N ILE A 142 -6.62 -15.28 13.00
CA ILE A 142 -7.37 -14.31 13.82
C ILE A 142 -7.17 -14.53 15.33
N ILE A 143 -6.56 -15.65 15.72
CA ILE A 143 -6.25 -15.98 17.11
C ILE A 143 -5.44 -14.88 17.80
N TRP A 144 -4.56 -14.17 17.07
CA TRP A 144 -3.77 -13.09 17.65
C TRP A 144 -4.66 -11.95 18.12
N ASP A 145 -5.63 -11.54 17.30
CA ASP A 145 -6.60 -10.52 17.69
C ASP A 145 -7.43 -10.93 18.90
N ARG A 146 -7.78 -12.21 19.01
CA ARG A 146 -8.50 -12.74 20.18
C ARG A 146 -7.63 -12.72 21.44
N ILE A 147 -6.38 -13.15 21.33
CA ILE A 147 -5.42 -13.19 22.45
C ILE A 147 -5.12 -11.77 22.96
N PHE A 148 -4.95 -10.81 22.06
CA PHE A 148 -4.57 -9.45 22.40
C PHE A 148 -5.73 -8.45 22.51
N GLY A 149 -6.97 -8.94 22.42
CA GLY A 149 -8.19 -8.14 22.63
C GLY A 149 -8.49 -7.11 21.53
N THR A 150 -8.02 -7.35 20.31
CA THR A 150 -8.25 -6.49 19.13
C THR A 150 -9.26 -7.08 18.15
N PHE A 151 -9.86 -8.23 18.48
CA PHE A 151 -10.90 -8.85 17.67
C PHE A 151 -12.21 -8.05 17.70
N GLU A 152 -12.83 -7.92 16.54
CA GLU A 152 -14.18 -7.39 16.37
C GLU A 152 -14.92 -8.13 15.24
N ALA A 153 -16.17 -8.49 15.48
CA ALA A 153 -16.98 -9.16 14.47
C ALA A 153 -17.66 -8.14 13.54
N GLU A 154 -17.95 -8.52 12.31
CA GLU A 154 -18.73 -7.66 11.43
C GLU A 154 -20.19 -7.60 11.91
N ASN A 155 -20.62 -6.41 12.31
CA ASN A 155 -21.94 -6.20 12.93
C ASN A 155 -22.88 -5.38 12.04
N GLU A 156 -22.36 -4.36 11.36
CA GLU A 156 -23.13 -3.47 10.50
C GLU A 156 -22.47 -3.34 9.12
N LYS A 157 -23.15 -2.65 8.20
CA LYS A 157 -22.59 -2.39 6.88
C LYS A 157 -21.30 -1.60 7.00
N VAL A 158 -20.20 -2.22 6.60
CA VAL A 158 -18.88 -1.59 6.62
C VAL A 158 -18.75 -0.55 5.52
N VAL A 159 -18.29 0.65 5.90
CA VAL A 159 -17.89 1.74 5.02
C VAL A 159 -16.38 1.80 4.98
N TYR A 160 -15.79 1.90 3.80
CA TYR A 160 -14.34 1.82 3.58
C TYR A 160 -13.72 3.19 3.30
N GLY A 161 -12.39 3.23 3.25
CA GLY A 161 -11.59 4.42 3.03
C GLY A 161 -11.03 4.99 4.33
N LEU A 162 -10.32 6.12 4.24
CA LEU A 162 -9.86 6.81 5.44
C LEU A 162 -11.03 7.48 6.18
N THR A 163 -10.87 7.68 7.49
CA THR A 163 -11.78 8.50 8.32
C THR A 163 -11.93 9.92 7.78
N HIS A 164 -10.85 10.46 7.19
CA HIS A 164 -10.85 11.71 6.42
C HIS A 164 -10.40 11.44 4.97
N PRO A 165 -11.32 11.37 4.00
CA PRO A 165 -11.01 11.08 2.60
C PRO A 165 -10.03 12.05 1.94
N ILE A 166 -9.10 11.50 1.15
CA ILE A 166 -8.10 12.29 0.40
C ILE A 166 -8.69 12.86 -0.90
N ASN A 167 -9.72 12.19 -1.45
CA ASN A 167 -10.48 12.55 -2.66
C ASN A 167 -9.59 12.92 -3.86
N THR A 168 -8.71 11.99 -4.27
CA THR A 168 -7.76 12.20 -5.37
C THR A 168 -7.29 10.86 -5.95
N PHE A 169 -7.06 10.81 -7.25
CA PHE A 169 -6.39 9.69 -7.95
C PHE A 169 -4.88 9.93 -8.09
N GLU A 170 -4.38 11.07 -7.63
CA GLU A 170 -3.00 11.47 -7.78
C GLU A 170 -2.06 10.75 -6.79
N PRO A 171 -1.05 9.99 -7.27
CA PRO A 171 -0.28 9.06 -6.45
C PRO A 171 0.58 9.75 -5.38
N PHE A 172 1.16 10.92 -5.63
CA PHE A 172 1.97 11.63 -4.62
C PHE A 172 1.12 12.09 -3.45
N LYS A 173 -0.03 12.72 -3.68
CA LYS A 173 -0.93 13.12 -2.60
C LYS A 173 -1.41 11.90 -1.82
N VAL A 174 -1.77 10.81 -2.50
CA VAL A 174 -2.14 9.56 -1.81
C VAL A 174 -0.99 9.08 -0.91
N GLN A 175 0.25 9.05 -1.38
CA GLN A 175 1.39 8.55 -0.60
C GLN A 175 1.86 9.49 0.52
N PHE A 176 1.88 10.80 0.28
CA PHE A 176 2.59 11.76 1.14
C PHE A 176 1.69 12.65 1.99
N HIS A 177 0.38 12.72 1.75
CA HIS A 177 -0.48 13.68 2.48
C HIS A 177 -0.42 13.49 4.00
N HIS A 178 -0.36 12.24 4.48
CA HIS A 178 -0.32 11.96 5.92
C HIS A 178 1.04 12.32 6.54
N LEU A 179 2.15 12.15 5.80
CA LEU A 179 3.47 12.64 6.23
C LEU A 179 3.48 14.17 6.33
N VAL A 180 2.85 14.87 5.39
CA VAL A 180 2.67 16.32 5.46
C VAL A 180 1.84 16.70 6.69
N ASN A 181 0.76 15.97 6.98
CA ASN A 181 -0.06 16.18 8.19
C ASN A 181 0.74 15.98 9.49
N ILE A 182 1.57 14.94 9.56
CA ILE A 182 2.47 14.72 10.70
C ILE A 182 3.45 15.89 10.83
N TRP A 183 4.07 16.31 9.72
CA TRP A 183 5.03 17.42 9.72
C TRP A 183 4.40 18.73 10.20
N THR A 184 3.24 19.12 9.64
CA THR A 184 2.54 20.35 10.04
C THR A 184 2.10 20.28 11.50
N THR A 185 1.53 19.15 11.93
CA THR A 185 1.08 18.93 13.31
C THR A 185 2.26 18.95 14.28
N PHE A 186 3.39 18.35 13.92
CA PHE A 186 4.61 18.35 14.72
C PHE A 186 5.08 19.79 14.99
N TRP A 187 5.13 20.64 13.96
CA TRP A 187 5.56 22.03 14.13
C TRP A 187 4.56 22.89 14.88
N ALA A 188 3.26 22.68 14.66
CA ALA A 188 2.18 23.39 15.35
C ALA A 188 2.03 22.98 16.83
N THR A 189 2.41 21.74 17.19
CA THR A 189 2.23 21.22 18.55
C THR A 189 3.28 21.80 19.51
N PRO A 190 2.87 22.47 20.61
CA PRO A 190 3.79 23.00 21.60
C PRO A 190 4.32 21.90 22.53
N GLY A 191 5.57 22.07 22.98
CA GLY A 191 6.24 21.19 23.94
C GLY A 191 7.04 20.05 23.29
N PHE A 192 8.28 19.86 23.76
CA PHE A 192 9.23 18.89 23.20
C PHE A 192 8.68 17.46 23.19
N PHE A 193 8.14 16.97 24.31
CA PHE A 193 7.59 15.61 24.40
C PHE A 193 6.29 15.42 23.59
N ASN A 194 5.50 16.48 23.43
CA ASN A 194 4.30 16.41 22.60
C ASN A 194 4.66 16.25 21.12
N LYS A 195 5.75 16.86 20.66
CA LYS A 195 6.27 16.68 19.29
C LYS A 195 6.61 15.21 19.00
N PHE A 196 7.26 14.51 19.92
CA PHE A 196 7.47 13.06 19.78
C PHE A 196 6.16 12.28 19.83
N SER A 197 5.22 12.70 20.67
CA SER A 197 3.90 12.07 20.75
C SER A 197 3.12 12.18 19.42
N VAL A 198 3.28 13.26 18.65
CA VAL A 198 2.70 13.36 17.29
C VAL A 198 3.20 12.24 16.38
N MET A 199 4.46 11.82 16.49
CA MET A 199 5.02 10.77 15.63
C MET A 199 4.69 9.36 16.13
N PHE A 200 4.71 9.16 17.45
CA PHE A 200 4.74 7.81 18.06
C PHE A 200 3.43 7.36 18.73
N LYS A 201 2.48 8.26 18.95
CA LYS A 201 1.12 7.88 19.39
C LYS A 201 0.22 7.67 18.17
N GLY A 202 -1.06 7.32 18.38
CA GLY A 202 -1.99 7.05 17.29
C GLY A 202 -2.33 8.30 16.46
N PRO A 203 -2.86 8.12 15.24
CA PRO A 203 -3.18 9.23 14.33
C PRO A 203 -4.23 10.21 14.88
N GLY A 204 -5.08 9.78 15.81
CA GLY A 204 -6.05 10.65 16.51
C GLY A 204 -5.51 11.38 17.73
N TRP A 205 -4.23 11.23 18.09
CA TRP A 205 -3.66 11.82 19.29
C TRP A 205 -3.45 13.34 19.17
N SER A 206 -3.71 14.07 20.25
CA SER A 206 -3.26 15.45 20.47
C SER A 206 -3.04 15.68 21.98
N PRO A 207 -2.36 16.78 22.41
CA PRO A 207 -2.11 17.03 23.82
C PRO A 207 -3.39 16.95 24.68
N GLY A 208 -3.34 16.15 25.74
CA GLY A 208 -4.49 15.90 26.63
C GLY A 208 -5.38 14.72 26.24
N LYS A 209 -5.24 14.15 25.03
CA LYS A 209 -6.03 12.98 24.59
C LYS A 209 -5.36 11.63 24.93
N PRO A 210 -6.13 10.54 25.03
CA PRO A 210 -5.62 9.17 25.13
C PRO A 210 -4.70 8.80 23.96
N ARG A 211 -3.88 7.75 24.10
CA ARG A 211 -2.84 7.38 23.13
C ARG A 211 -3.34 7.24 21.69
N LEU A 212 -4.54 6.70 21.48
CA LEU A 212 -5.10 6.47 20.15
C LEU A 212 -6.08 7.58 19.71
N GLY A 213 -6.23 8.63 20.51
CA GLY A 213 -7.26 9.65 20.31
C GLY A 213 -8.58 9.27 20.98
N LEU A 214 -9.65 9.92 20.54
CA LEU A 214 -11.01 9.75 21.05
C LEU A 214 -11.90 9.20 19.93
N SER A 215 -12.64 8.12 20.21
CA SER A 215 -13.50 7.49 19.20
C SER A 215 -14.64 8.42 18.76
N GLU A 216 -15.08 9.30 19.66
CA GLU A 216 -16.15 10.28 19.44
C GLU A 216 -15.77 11.32 18.37
N GLU A 217 -14.48 11.56 18.15
CA GLU A 217 -13.99 12.50 17.13
C GLU A 217 -13.93 11.88 15.74
N ILE A 218 -14.04 10.55 15.64
CA ILE A 218 -14.07 9.86 14.36
C ILE A 218 -15.41 10.17 13.70
N PRO A 219 -15.44 10.64 12.43
CA PRO A 219 -16.67 10.94 11.74
C PRO A 219 -17.61 9.73 11.71
N GLU A 220 -18.87 9.96 12.06
CA GLU A 220 -19.90 8.92 11.98
C GLU A 220 -20.27 8.67 10.52
N VAL A 221 -20.39 7.39 10.16
CA VAL A 221 -20.77 6.93 8.82
C VAL A 221 -22.10 6.19 8.90
N LYS A 222 -22.96 6.38 7.89
CA LYS A 222 -24.34 5.89 7.85
C LYS A 222 -24.56 4.75 6.84
N GLY A 223 -23.53 4.37 6.09
CA GLY A 223 -23.60 3.32 5.08
C GLY A 223 -24.21 3.74 3.75
N ASN A 224 -24.58 5.02 3.59
CA ASN A 224 -25.09 5.62 2.36
C ASN A 224 -24.06 6.54 1.67
N GLU A 225 -22.82 6.54 2.16
CA GLU A 225 -21.71 7.26 1.55
C GLU A 225 -21.46 6.78 0.12
N VAL A 226 -21.31 7.72 -0.79
CA VAL A 226 -20.98 7.44 -2.18
C VAL A 226 -19.47 7.53 -2.33
N PRO A 227 -18.79 6.45 -2.78
CA PRO A 227 -17.35 6.47 -3.00
C PRO A 227 -16.91 7.58 -3.96
N PHE A 228 -15.77 8.20 -3.67
CA PHE A 228 -15.17 9.20 -4.56
C PHE A 228 -14.98 8.62 -5.98
N SER A 229 -15.45 9.37 -6.97
CA SER A 229 -15.36 8.99 -8.38
C SER A 229 -14.94 10.17 -9.24
N SER A 230 -14.23 9.88 -10.33
CA SER A 230 -13.74 10.90 -11.26
C SER A 230 -14.90 11.57 -12.00
N SER A 231 -14.88 12.89 -12.15
CA SER A 231 -15.82 13.62 -13.03
C SER A 231 -15.40 13.62 -14.51
N ALA A 232 -14.29 12.97 -14.86
CA ALA A 232 -13.77 12.90 -16.22
C ALA A 232 -14.76 12.25 -17.19
N SER A 233 -14.76 12.73 -18.44
CA SER A 233 -15.57 12.16 -19.52
C SER A 233 -15.21 10.69 -19.78
N GLN A 234 -16.15 9.94 -20.35
CA GLN A 234 -15.93 8.52 -20.64
C GLN A 234 -14.72 8.29 -21.57
N LEU A 235 -14.51 9.16 -22.56
CA LEU A 235 -13.34 9.08 -23.43
C LEU A 235 -12.03 9.25 -22.65
N LEU A 236 -11.98 10.19 -21.70
CA LEU A 236 -10.77 10.42 -20.91
C LEU A 236 -10.50 9.27 -19.93
N ARG A 237 -11.55 8.63 -19.40
CA ARG A 237 -11.42 7.40 -18.59
C ARG A 237 -10.87 6.24 -19.43
N ILE A 238 -11.38 6.05 -20.65
CA ILE A 238 -10.86 5.03 -21.59
C ILE A 238 -9.39 5.33 -21.91
N TYR A 239 -9.07 6.59 -22.20
CA TYR A 239 -7.69 7.03 -22.43
C TYR A 239 -6.77 6.70 -21.25
N ALA A 240 -7.19 7.02 -20.02
CA ALA A 240 -6.44 6.71 -18.81
C ALA A 240 -6.21 5.19 -18.64
N VAL A 241 -7.21 4.36 -18.91
CA VAL A 241 -7.08 2.89 -18.86
C VAL A 241 -6.08 2.40 -19.90
N VAL A 242 -6.15 2.89 -21.14
CA VAL A 242 -5.20 2.53 -22.19
C VAL A 242 -3.77 2.95 -21.83
N GLN A 243 -3.57 4.18 -21.35
CA GLN A 243 -2.24 4.64 -20.93
C GLN A 243 -1.72 3.86 -19.72
N PHE A 244 -2.59 3.48 -18.78
CA PHE A 244 -2.22 2.62 -17.66
C PHE A 244 -1.78 1.23 -18.12
N ALA A 245 -2.52 0.60 -19.05
CA ALA A 245 -2.16 -0.69 -19.61
C ALA A 245 -0.81 -0.66 -20.35
N LEU A 246 -0.58 0.37 -21.18
CA LEU A 246 0.71 0.57 -21.85
C LEU A 246 1.84 0.80 -20.86
N MET A 247 1.58 1.57 -19.80
CA MET A 247 2.55 1.79 -18.72
C MET A 247 2.89 0.48 -17.98
N LEU A 248 1.92 -0.41 -17.75
CA LEU A 248 2.17 -1.71 -17.15
C LEU A 248 3.09 -2.58 -18.03
N THR A 249 2.82 -2.67 -19.34
CA THR A 249 3.72 -3.40 -20.25
C THR A 249 5.13 -2.80 -20.23
N PHE A 250 5.21 -1.46 -20.21
CA PHE A 250 6.49 -0.76 -20.13
C PHE A 250 7.24 -1.01 -18.81
N TYR A 251 6.51 -1.10 -17.69
CA TYR A 251 7.07 -1.48 -16.40
C TYR A 251 7.63 -2.91 -16.43
N GLU A 252 6.88 -3.88 -16.97
CA GLU A 252 7.32 -5.27 -17.07
C GLU A 252 8.58 -5.41 -17.92
N GLU A 253 8.64 -4.74 -19.08
CA GLU A 253 9.85 -4.70 -19.92
C GLU A 253 11.04 -4.09 -19.17
N THR A 254 10.83 -2.97 -18.48
CA THR A 254 11.87 -2.33 -17.67
C THR A 254 12.36 -3.24 -16.55
N PHE A 255 11.45 -3.98 -15.92
CA PHE A 255 11.77 -4.91 -14.85
C PHE A 255 12.53 -6.14 -15.36
N ALA A 256 12.17 -6.66 -16.54
CA ALA A 256 12.85 -7.77 -17.20
C ALA A 256 14.28 -7.38 -17.61
N ASP A 257 14.46 -6.19 -18.19
CA ASP A 257 15.74 -5.73 -18.72
C ASP A 257 16.64 -5.02 -17.70
N LYS A 258 16.21 -4.84 -16.44
CA LYS A 258 16.87 -3.97 -15.45
C LYS A 258 18.37 -4.21 -15.27
N ALA A 259 18.84 -5.44 -15.45
CA ALA A 259 20.26 -5.80 -15.32
C ALA A 259 21.10 -5.40 -16.55
N ALA A 260 20.47 -5.26 -17.72
CA ALA A 260 21.12 -4.88 -18.97
C ALA A 260 21.08 -3.37 -19.24
N LEU A 261 20.17 -2.63 -18.59
CA LEU A 261 20.03 -1.20 -18.74
C LEU A 261 21.13 -0.43 -18.01
N SER A 262 21.60 0.67 -18.60
CA SER A 262 22.44 1.63 -17.88
C SER A 262 21.65 2.27 -16.73
N GLN A 263 22.33 2.63 -15.64
CA GLN A 263 21.70 3.25 -14.47
C GLN A 263 20.93 4.53 -14.84
N VAL A 264 21.46 5.33 -15.77
CA VAL A 264 20.78 6.53 -16.31
C VAL A 264 19.50 6.15 -17.03
N THR A 265 19.53 5.12 -17.89
CA THR A 265 18.33 4.68 -18.61
C THR A 265 17.29 4.15 -17.63
N LEU A 266 17.67 3.31 -16.67
CA LEU A 266 16.78 2.79 -15.65
C LEU A 266 16.10 3.93 -14.87
N LEU A 267 16.87 4.94 -14.44
CA LEU A 267 16.34 6.10 -13.73
C LEU A 267 15.35 6.89 -14.60
N LEU A 268 15.67 7.16 -15.86
CA LEU A 268 14.77 7.85 -16.79
C LEU A 268 13.46 7.09 -16.98
N ARG A 269 13.53 5.75 -17.12
CA ARG A 269 12.35 4.88 -17.25
C ARG A 269 11.48 4.91 -15.99
N VAL A 270 12.08 4.83 -14.80
CA VAL A 270 11.36 4.94 -13.52
C VAL A 270 10.69 6.30 -13.38
N CYS A 271 11.40 7.39 -13.69
CA CYS A 271 10.83 8.74 -13.69
C CYS A 271 9.65 8.87 -14.66
N PHE A 272 9.75 8.26 -15.84
CA PHE A 272 8.67 8.25 -16.83
C PHE A 272 7.43 7.46 -16.36
N ILE A 273 7.61 6.33 -15.67
CA ILE A 273 6.51 5.57 -15.04
C ILE A 273 5.78 6.44 -14.01
N ILE A 274 6.54 7.07 -13.10
CA ILE A 274 5.99 7.93 -12.05
C ILE A 274 5.25 9.13 -12.67
N LEU A 275 5.85 9.78 -13.68
CA LEU A 275 5.22 10.87 -14.41
C LEU A 275 3.91 10.43 -15.07
N THR A 276 3.89 9.24 -15.67
CA THR A 276 2.70 8.70 -16.34
C THR A 276 1.56 8.43 -15.37
N LEU A 277 1.84 7.76 -14.25
CA LEU A 277 0.88 7.54 -13.18
C LEU A 277 0.34 8.86 -12.61
N THR A 278 1.22 9.84 -12.42
CA THR A 278 0.84 11.18 -11.94
C THR A 278 -0.04 11.92 -12.93
N SER A 279 0.30 11.87 -14.22
CA SER A 279 -0.49 12.48 -15.29
C SER A 279 -1.89 11.86 -15.39
N ILE A 280 -1.99 10.52 -15.32
CA ILE A 280 -3.28 9.81 -15.25
C ILE A 280 -4.10 10.30 -14.05
N GLY A 281 -3.50 10.39 -12.87
CA GLY A 281 -4.17 10.90 -11.68
C GLY A 281 -4.69 12.33 -11.85
N PHE A 282 -3.88 13.23 -12.44
CA PHE A 282 -4.29 14.61 -12.73
C PHE A 282 -5.45 14.69 -13.74
N LEU A 283 -5.43 13.85 -14.78
CA LEU A 283 -6.51 13.77 -15.76
C LEU A 283 -7.81 13.27 -15.12
N LEU A 284 -7.74 12.22 -14.30
CA LEU A 284 -8.91 11.69 -13.60
C LEU A 284 -9.45 12.67 -12.55
N ASP A 285 -8.59 13.43 -11.89
CA ASP A 285 -8.97 14.48 -10.95
C ASP A 285 -9.46 15.77 -11.64
N GLN A 286 -9.38 15.88 -12.98
CA GLN A 286 -9.67 17.11 -13.73
C GLN A 286 -8.89 18.33 -13.22
N LYS A 287 -7.61 18.15 -12.83
CA LYS A 287 -6.80 19.26 -12.31
C LYS A 287 -6.52 20.30 -13.40
N PRO A 288 -6.47 21.61 -13.06
CA PRO A 288 -6.22 22.67 -14.05
C PRO A 288 -4.94 22.50 -14.88
N LYS A 289 -3.90 21.85 -14.32
CA LYS A 289 -2.61 21.61 -14.99
C LYS A 289 -2.53 20.24 -15.70
N ALA A 290 -3.61 19.47 -15.74
CA ALA A 290 -3.58 18.10 -16.27
C ALA A 290 -3.16 18.05 -17.75
N ALA A 291 -3.71 18.93 -18.60
CA ALA A 291 -3.36 18.99 -20.02
C ALA A 291 -1.88 19.35 -20.26
N VAL A 292 -1.34 20.27 -19.45
CA VAL A 292 0.08 20.68 -19.53
C VAL A 292 0.99 19.53 -19.13
N LEU A 293 0.68 18.84 -18.02
CA LEU A 293 1.45 17.69 -17.56
C LEU A 293 1.41 16.54 -18.59
N GLU A 294 0.25 16.31 -19.20
CA GLU A 294 0.07 15.27 -20.20
C GLU A 294 0.83 15.57 -21.49
N THR A 295 0.84 16.83 -21.92
CA THR A 295 1.62 17.27 -23.07
C THR A 295 3.11 17.10 -22.80
N PHE A 296 3.59 17.49 -21.61
CA PHE A 296 4.96 17.27 -21.19
C PHE A 296 5.33 15.78 -21.18
N ARG A 297 4.47 14.92 -20.63
CA ARG A 297 4.66 13.46 -20.63
C ARG A 297 4.79 12.90 -22.05
N CYS A 298 3.91 13.31 -22.96
CA CYS A 298 3.98 12.87 -24.36
C CYS A 298 5.26 13.35 -25.06
N LEU A 299 5.69 14.59 -24.84
CA LEU A 299 6.96 15.10 -25.39
C LEU A 299 8.17 14.32 -24.83
N LEU A 300 8.16 14.03 -23.52
CA LEU A 300 9.22 13.24 -22.89
C LEU A 300 9.25 11.81 -23.45
N PHE A 301 8.09 11.19 -23.69
CA PHE A 301 8.02 9.88 -24.35
C PHE A 301 8.73 9.90 -25.72
N LEU A 302 8.41 10.87 -26.57
CA LEU A 302 9.03 11.01 -27.90
C LEU A 302 10.55 11.23 -27.79
N MET A 303 10.98 12.04 -26.82
CA MET A 303 12.39 12.29 -26.56
C MET A 303 13.14 11.01 -26.13
N LEU A 304 12.57 10.26 -25.18
CA LEU A 304 13.17 9.01 -24.71
C LEU A 304 13.18 7.92 -25.79
N CYS A 305 12.18 7.86 -26.68
CA CYS A 305 12.21 7.02 -27.88
C CYS A 305 13.36 7.43 -28.82
N ARG A 306 13.50 8.74 -29.10
CA ARG A 306 14.52 9.26 -30.01
C ARG A 306 15.94 8.94 -29.57
N PHE A 307 16.21 8.98 -28.26
CA PHE A 307 17.54 8.67 -27.70
C PHE A 307 17.73 7.18 -27.37
N GLY A 308 16.80 6.30 -27.79
CA GLY A 308 16.93 4.85 -27.59
C GLY A 308 16.75 4.39 -26.14
N HIS A 309 16.26 5.27 -25.24
CA HIS A 309 15.93 4.89 -23.88
C HIS A 309 14.60 4.12 -23.80
N LEU A 310 13.71 4.30 -24.78
CA LEU A 310 12.44 3.58 -24.93
C LEU A 310 12.33 2.95 -26.31
N LYS A 311 11.77 1.73 -26.38
CA LYS A 311 11.34 1.14 -27.63
C LYS A 311 9.86 1.50 -27.88
N PRO A 312 9.47 1.97 -29.07
CA PRO A 312 8.07 2.19 -29.37
C PRO A 312 7.31 0.86 -29.46
N PHE A 313 6.12 0.81 -28.88
CA PHE A 313 5.24 -0.37 -28.92
C PHE A 313 4.83 -0.79 -30.33
N ILE A 314 4.75 0.18 -31.25
CA ILE A 314 4.44 -0.08 -32.66
C ILE A 314 5.74 0.10 -33.45
N PRO A 315 6.31 -0.98 -34.02
CA PRO A 315 7.55 -0.91 -34.79
C PRO A 315 7.49 0.09 -35.94
N SER A 316 6.34 0.32 -36.57
CA SER A 316 6.21 1.30 -37.66
C SER A 316 6.42 2.76 -37.23
N LEU A 317 6.28 3.09 -35.95
CA LEU A 317 6.62 4.43 -35.41
C LEU A 317 8.13 4.63 -35.22
N SER A 318 8.94 3.56 -35.27
CA SER A 318 10.41 3.70 -35.24
C SER A 318 10.96 4.28 -36.55
N PHE A 319 10.31 4.00 -37.69
CA PHE A 319 10.71 4.50 -39.01
C PHE A 319 10.57 6.02 -39.18
N THR A 320 9.65 6.66 -38.46
CA THR A 320 9.41 8.11 -38.61
C THR A 320 10.54 8.96 -38.03
N PHE A 321 11.38 8.39 -37.16
CA PHE A 321 12.50 9.11 -36.52
C PHE A 321 13.83 9.02 -37.29
N GLU A 322 14.05 7.99 -38.12
CA GLU A 322 15.26 7.89 -38.95
C GLU A 322 15.24 8.85 -40.15
N VAL A 323 14.06 9.16 -40.70
CA VAL A 323 13.94 9.95 -41.95
C VAL A 323 14.40 11.41 -41.80
N ARG A 324 14.55 11.95 -40.59
CA ARG A 324 15.09 13.32 -40.38
C ARG A 324 16.61 13.42 -40.24
N HIS A 325 17.35 12.30 -40.34
CA HIS A 325 18.82 12.32 -40.33
C HIS A 325 19.46 12.34 -41.74
N LEU A 326 18.65 12.37 -42.80
CA LEU A 326 19.09 12.33 -44.20
C LEU A 326 18.75 13.58 -45.03
N LEU A 327 18.52 14.73 -44.37
CA LEU A 327 18.48 16.07 -44.99
C LEU A 327 19.24 17.03 -44.10
#